data_AF-A0A924L727-F1
#
_entry.id   AF-A0A924L727-F1
#
_cell.length_a   1.000
_cell.length_b   1.000
_cell.length_c   1.000
_cell.angle_alpha   90.00
_cell.angle_beta   90.00
_cell.angle_gamma   90.00
#
_symmetry.space_group_name_H-M   'P 1'
#
loop_
_entity.id
_entity.type
_entity.pdbx_description
1 polymer ?
#
loop_
_entity_poly.entity_id
_entity_poly.type
_entity_poly.pdbx_seq_one_letter_code
_entity_poly.pdbx_strand_id
1 'polypeptide(L)' 'KCAFFLAAQGTPGVVVEHGDTGAMFGNPQDSRTADYVNGRFG' A
#
# COMPACT_ATOMS: atom_id res chain seq x y z
N LYS A 1 -11.00 8.88 2.19
CA LYS A 1 -9.89 8.86 1.20
C LYS A 1 -8.58 8.75 1.98
N CYS A 2 -7.64 7.93 1.54
CA CYS A 2 -6.31 7.80 2.14
C CYS A 2 -5.25 7.49 1.08
N ALA A 3 -3.98 7.53 1.48
CA ALA A 3 -2.83 7.15 0.67
C ALA A 3 -1.98 6.14 1.44
N PHE A 4 -1.41 5.17 0.74
CA PHE A 4 -0.57 4.12 1.28
C PHE A 4 0.86 4.41 0.86
N PHE A 5 1.73 4.47 1.86
CA PHE A 5 3.13 4.82 1.69
C PHE A 5 3.98 3.57 1.95
N LEU A 6 4.89 3.25 1.03
CA LEU A 6 5.87 2.21 1.22
C LEU A 6 7.24 2.86 1.44
N ALA A 7 7.87 2.57 2.58
CA ALA A 7 9.21 3.03 2.91
C ALA A 7 10.15 1.82 3.07
N ALA A 8 11.38 1.97 2.58
CA ALA A 8 12.47 1.03 2.85
C ALA A 8 13.57 1.72 3.65
N GLN A 9 14.40 0.95 4.35
CA GLN A 9 15.44 1.49 5.23
C GLN A 9 16.37 2.44 4.46
N GLY A 10 16.57 3.64 4.99
CA GLY A 10 17.40 4.67 4.35
C GLY A 10 16.76 5.37 3.14
N THR A 11 15.51 5.05 2.80
CA THR A 11 14.77 5.70 1.70
C THR A 11 13.47 6.34 2.21
N PRO A 12 13.14 7.57 1.78
CA PRO A 12 11.84 8.16 2.09
C PRO A 12 10.68 7.30 1.59
N GLY A 13 9.59 7.23 2.36
CA GLY A 13 8.38 6.55 1.94
C GLY A 13 7.76 7.20 0.72
N VAL A 14 7.40 6.40 -0.28
CA VAL A 14 6.71 6.87 -1.49
C VAL A 14 5.25 6.45 -1.46
N VAL A 15 4.36 7.30 -1.99
CA VAL A 15 2.97 6.91 -2.22
C VAL A 15 2.95 5.84 -3.30
N VAL A 16 2.40 4.67 -2.99
CA VAL A 16 2.26 3.58 -3.95
C VAL A 16 0.82 3.38 -4.39
N GLU A 17 -0.16 3.77 -3.57
CA GLU A 17 -1.58 3.76 -3.93
C GLU A 17 -2.32 4.85 -3.15
N HIS A 18 -3.33 5.49 -3.77
CA HIS A 18 -4.20 6.46 -3.09
C HIS A 18 -5.64 6.36 -3.60
N GLY A 19 -6.62 6.53 -2.73
CA GLY A 19 -8.02 6.40 -3.13
C GLY A 19 -9.00 6.26 -1.98
N ASP A 20 -10.10 5.54 -2.25
CA ASP A 20 -11.08 5.19 -1.23
C ASP A 20 -10.52 4.16 -0.28
N THR A 21 -10.67 4.42 1.02
CA THR A 21 -10.13 3.55 2.07
C THR A 21 -10.68 2.13 1.94
N GLY A 22 -11.97 1.97 1.65
CA GLY A 22 -12.56 0.64 1.43
C GLY A 22 -11.96 -0.10 0.24
N ALA A 23 -11.59 0.60 -0.84
CA ALA A 23 -10.92 -0.02 -1.98
C ALA A 23 -9.51 -0.47 -1.61
N MET A 24 -8.75 0.36 -0.90
CA MET A 24 -7.36 0.06 -0.54
C MET A 24 -7.21 -1.15 0.40
N PHE A 25 -8.18 -1.39 1.28
CA PHE A 25 -8.14 -2.54 2.21
C PHE A 25 -9.00 -3.73 1.75
N GLY A 26 -9.94 -3.54 0.83
CA GLY A 26 -10.84 -4.59 0.34
C GLY A 26 -10.48 -5.15 -1.04
N ASN A 27 -10.00 -4.29 -1.95
CA ASN A 27 -9.58 -4.67 -3.30
C ASN A 27 -8.47 -3.71 -3.81
N PRO A 28 -7.27 -3.76 -3.21
CA PRO A 28 -6.16 -2.91 -3.61
C PRO A 28 -5.77 -3.11 -5.07
N GLN A 29 -5.45 -2.03 -5.76
CA GLN A 29 -5.09 -2.06 -7.18
C GLN A 29 -3.58 -2.20 -7.39
N ASP A 30 -2.76 -1.74 -6.45
CA ASP A 30 -1.31 -1.94 -6.48
C ASP A 30 -0.94 -3.24 -5.78
N SER A 31 -0.14 -4.07 -6.46
CA SER A 31 0.36 -5.34 -5.92
C SER A 31 1.10 -5.19 -4.58
N ARG A 32 1.82 -4.09 -4.34
CA ARG A 32 2.55 -3.85 -3.09
C ARG A 32 1.60 -3.55 -1.93
N THR A 33 0.51 -2.83 -2.20
CA THR A 33 -0.55 -2.60 -1.23
C THR A 33 -1.29 -3.92 -0.95
N ALA A 34 -1.55 -4.73 -1.99
CA ALA A 34 -2.14 -6.05 -1.84
C ALA A 34 -1.27 -6.98 -0.99
N ASP A 35 0.03 -7.02 -1.26
CA ASP A 35 0.98 -7.84 -0.53
C ASP A 35 1.08 -7.41 0.94
N TYR A 36 1.14 -6.10 1.20
CA TYR A 36 1.16 -5.58 2.56
C TYR A 36 -0.13 -5.89 3.34
N VAL A 37 -1.30 -5.64 2.75
CA VAL A 37 -2.60 -5.86 3.41
C VAL A 37 -2.86 -7.34 3.66
N ASN A 38 -2.39 -8.23 2.77
CA ASN A 38 -2.56 -9.68 2.90
C ASN A 38 -1.39 -10.38 3.62
N GLY A 39 -0.41 -9.63 4.14
CA GLY A 39 0.70 -10.18 4.90
C GLY A 39 1.71 -11.01 4.08
N ARG A 40 1.81 -10.75 2.77
CA ARG A 40 2.76 -11.40 1.86
C ARG A 40 4.06 -10.60 1.84
N PHE A 41 4.92 -10.87 2.81
CA PHE A 41 6.23 -10.26 2.88
C PHE A 41 7.28 -11.28 2.40
N GLY A 42 8.06 -10.91 1.39
CA GLY A 42 9.22 -11.66 0.89
C GLY A 42 10.51 -11.15 1.50
#